data_AF-A0A353FCY8-F1
#
_entry.id   AF-A0A353FCY8-F1
#
_cell.length_a   1.000
_cell.length_b   1.000
_cell.length_c   1.000
_cell.angle_alpha   90.00
_cell.angle_beta   90.00
_cell.angle_gamma   90.00
#
_symmetry.space_group_name_H-M   'P 1'
#
loop_
_entity.id
_entity.type
_entity.pdbx_description
1 polymer ?
#
loop_
_entity_poly.entity_id
_entity_poly.type
_entity_poly.pdbx_seq_one_letter_code
_entity_poly.pdbx_strand_id
1 'polypeptide(L)'
;MLTLGMATITTLGFALSETPATYEQKDDDKVEINAKELPKEVKMDILDNYHAAEIVKAYKTTNGGKLTGYVVEIKKGPKEWTVTYDKDGNPENKINPI
;
A
#
# COMPACT_ATOMS: atom_id res chain seq x y z
N MET A 1 33.82 18.48 38.24
CA MET A 1 33.72 17.16 37.58
C MET A 1 32.68 16.36 38.34
N LEU A 2 31.55 16.04 37.70
CA LEU A 2 30.44 15.34 38.34
C LEU A 2 30.75 13.84 38.39
N THR A 3 30.76 13.28 39.59
CA THR A 3 30.66 11.84 39.84
C THR A 3 29.18 11.49 39.98
N LEU A 4 28.70 10.56 39.16
CA LEU A 4 27.50 9.77 39.45
C LEU A 4 27.78 8.35 38.96
N GLY A 5 27.86 7.43 39.92
CA GLY A 5 27.86 6.01 39.70
C GLY A 5 26.45 5.42 39.57
N MET A 6 26.43 4.09 39.52
CA MET A 6 25.28 3.17 39.47
C MET A 6 24.66 3.02 38.08
N ALA A 7 24.32 1.83 37.58
CA ALA A 7 24.22 0.51 38.19
C ALA A 7 24.53 -0.56 37.13
N THR A 8 25.20 -1.63 37.53
CA THR A 8 25.34 -2.85 36.73
C THR A 8 23.99 -3.56 36.68
N ILE A 9 23.37 -3.65 35.51
CA ILE A 9 22.25 -4.57 35.28
C ILE A 9 22.79 -5.70 34.40
N THR A 10 23.11 -6.83 35.02
CA THR A 10 23.35 -8.09 34.32
C THR A 10 22.02 -8.59 33.80
N THR A 11 21.81 -8.50 32.48
CA THR A 11 20.73 -9.21 31.81
C THR A 11 21.34 -10.34 30.99
N LEU A 12 21.02 -11.58 31.38
CA LEU A 12 21.14 -12.77 30.54
C LEU A 12 19.83 -12.86 29.75
N GLY A 13 19.89 -12.64 28.44
CA GLY A 13 18.70 -12.75 27.59
C GLY A 13 19.05 -12.63 26.12
N PHE A 14 19.06 -13.78 25.44
CA PHE A 14 18.94 -13.99 23.99
C PHE A 14 19.48 -12.87 23.09
N ALA A 15 20.68 -13.08 22.54
CA ALA A 15 21.12 -12.37 21.36
C ALA A 15 20.24 -12.79 20.16
N LEU A 16 19.07 -12.17 20.01
CA LEU A 16 18.41 -12.10 18.71
C LEU A 16 19.27 -11.16 17.88
N SER A 17 20.13 -11.73 17.05
CA SER A 17 20.72 -11.03 15.92
C SER A 17 19.56 -10.70 14.98
N GLU A 18 18.94 -9.55 15.21
CA GLU A 18 18.05 -8.90 14.26
C GLU A 18 18.92 -8.46 13.09
N THR A 19 19.26 -9.42 12.22
CA THR A 19 19.53 -9.09 10.83
C THR A 19 18.25 -8.42 10.34
N PRO A 20 18.28 -7.14 9.92
CA PRO A 20 17.14 -6.62 9.20
C PRO A 20 17.04 -7.48 7.94
N ALA A 21 16.04 -8.35 7.89
CA ALA A 21 15.59 -8.89 6.64
C ALA A 21 15.13 -7.66 5.84
N THR A 22 16.02 -7.10 5.04
CA THR A 22 15.66 -6.24 3.93
C THR A 22 14.90 -7.15 2.98
N TYR A 23 13.60 -7.30 3.22
CA TYR A 23 12.66 -7.58 2.15
C TYR A 23 12.79 -6.35 1.24
N GLU A 24 13.59 -6.48 0.18
CA GLU A 24 13.42 -5.64 -1.00
C GLU A 24 12.00 -5.94 -1.52
N GLN A 25 11.00 -5.28 -0.92
CA GLN A 25 9.76 -5.04 -1.61
C GLN A 25 10.21 -4.30 -2.86
N LYS A 26 10.11 -4.94 -4.02
CA LYS A 26 10.10 -4.21 -5.29
C LYS A 26 8.89 -3.29 -5.19
N ASP A 27 9.10 -2.11 -4.63
CA ASP A 27 8.09 -1.07 -4.57
C ASP A 27 7.85 -0.69 -6.02
N ASP A 28 6.77 -1.21 -6.60
CA ASP A 28 6.29 -0.69 -7.86
C ASP A 28 6.08 0.81 -7.68
N ASP A 29 6.66 1.61 -8.58
CA ASP A 29 6.52 3.05 -8.55
C ASP A 29 5.04 3.40 -8.73
N LYS A 30 4.46 4.07 -7.72
CA LYS A 30 3.07 4.56 -7.77
C LYS A 30 3.07 5.99 -8.29
N VAL A 31 2.45 6.20 -9.44
CA VAL A 31 2.26 7.52 -10.02
C VAL A 31 0.78 7.88 -9.96
N GLU A 32 0.45 8.98 -9.28
CA GLU A 32 -0.91 9.48 -9.22
C GLU A 32 -1.39 9.89 -10.62
N ILE A 33 -2.61 9.50 -10.96
CA ILE A 33 -3.27 9.78 -12.23
C ILE A 33 -4.67 10.34 -11.98
N ASN A 34 -5.23 11.00 -12.98
CA ASN A 34 -6.63 11.39 -12.90
C ASN A 34 -7.53 10.14 -12.97
N ALA A 35 -8.60 10.10 -12.18
CA ALA A 35 -9.56 8.99 -12.23
C ALA A 35 -10.14 8.75 -13.64
N LYS A 36 -10.17 9.78 -14.51
CA LYS A 36 -10.58 9.65 -15.92
C LYS A 36 -9.60 8.82 -16.76
N GLU A 37 -8.34 8.71 -16.35
CA GLU A 37 -7.30 7.92 -17.03
C GLU A 37 -7.35 6.43 -16.66
N LEU A 38 -8.15 6.04 -15.65
CA LEU A 38 -8.34 4.64 -15.33
C LEU A 38 -8.98 3.88 -16.51
N PRO A 39 -8.57 2.62 -16.76
CA PRO A 39 -9.22 1.75 -17.73
C PRO A 39 -10.72 1.66 -17.49
N LYS A 40 -11.47 1.36 -18.56
CA LYS A 40 -12.93 1.24 -18.47
C LYS A 40 -13.29 0.10 -17.52
N GLU A 41 -12.53 -0.98 -17.55
CA GLU A 41 -12.68 -2.20 -16.77
C GLU A 41 -12.61 -1.89 -15.27
N VAL A 42 -11.59 -1.13 -14.85
CA VAL A 42 -11.43 -0.69 -13.45
C VAL A 42 -12.62 0.17 -13.01
N LYS A 43 -13.07 1.10 -13.85
CA LYS A 43 -14.23 1.96 -13.52
C LYS A 43 -15.52 1.16 -13.39
N MET A 44 -15.72 0.17 -14.26
CA MET A 44 -16.89 -0.72 -14.21
C MET A 44 -16.86 -1.58 -12.94
N ASP A 45 -15.70 -2.15 -12.57
CA ASP A 45 -15.57 -2.93 -11.34
C ASP A 45 -15.92 -2.10 -10.09
N ILE A 46 -15.42 -0.86 -10.02
CA ILE A 46 -15.76 0.05 -8.92
C ILE A 46 -17.26 0.34 -8.87
N LEU A 47 -17.87 0.58 -10.04
CA LEU A 47 -19.30 0.87 -10.14
C LEU A 47 -20.16 -0.33 -9.72
N ASP A 48 -19.75 -1.54 -10.08
CA ASP A 48 -20.49 -2.79 -9.90
C ASP A 48 -20.30 -3.38 -8.49
N ASN A 49 -19.07 -3.35 -7.95
CA ASN A 49 -18.74 -3.97 -6.65
C ASN A 49 -18.77 -2.98 -5.47
N TYR A 50 -18.55 -1.70 -5.75
CA TYR A 50 -18.46 -0.65 -4.73
C TYR A 50 -19.50 0.45 -4.98
N HIS A 51 -20.75 0.03 -5.17
CA HIS A 51 -21.87 0.96 -5.41
C HIS A 51 -21.88 2.15 -4.44
N ALA A 52 -22.05 3.35 -5.00
CA ALA A 52 -22.02 4.64 -4.31
C ALA A 52 -20.67 4.98 -3.63
N ALA A 53 -19.58 4.30 -3.99
CA ALA A 53 -18.25 4.73 -3.62
C ALA A 53 -17.74 5.84 -4.56
N GLU A 54 -17.03 6.78 -3.98
CA GLU A 54 -16.34 7.86 -4.69
C GLU A 54 -14.86 7.47 -4.86
N ILE A 55 -14.30 7.68 -6.06
CA ILE A 55 -12.86 7.54 -6.27
C ILE A 55 -12.19 8.78 -5.69
N VAL A 56 -11.41 8.60 -4.63
CA VAL A 56 -10.68 9.67 -3.96
C VAL A 56 -9.36 9.92 -4.67
N LYS A 57 -8.63 8.84 -4.96
CA LYS A 57 -7.34 8.88 -5.67
C LYS A 57 -7.18 7.67 -6.57
N ALA A 58 -6.41 7.85 -7.63
CA ALA A 58 -6.06 6.82 -8.58
C ALA A 58 -4.56 6.87 -8.84
N TYR A 59 -3.94 5.69 -8.91
CA TYR A 59 -2.53 5.53 -9.19
C TYR A 59 -2.36 4.49 -10.28
N LYS A 60 -1.39 4.70 -11.16
CA LYS A 60 -0.81 3.62 -11.96
C LYS A 60 0.44 3.10 -11.26
N THR A 61 0.64 1.79 -11.31
CA THR A 61 1.85 1.15 -10.80
C THR A 61 2.76 0.80 -11.97
N THR A 62 4.04 1.11 -11.87
CA THR A 62 5.02 0.77 -12.88
C THR A 62 6.25 0.10 -12.29
N ASN A 63 6.80 -0.90 -12.98
CA ASN A 63 8.06 -1.55 -12.62
C ASN A 63 9.06 -1.34 -13.75
N GLY A 64 10.13 -0.57 -13.50
CA GLY A 64 11.11 -0.23 -14.52
C GLY A 64 10.49 0.48 -15.74
N GLY A 65 9.49 1.34 -15.51
CA GLY A 65 8.76 2.08 -16.54
C GLY A 65 7.68 1.28 -17.30
N LYS A 66 7.49 0.00 -16.98
CA LYS A 66 6.40 -0.82 -17.54
C LYS A 66 5.20 -0.79 -16.62
N LEU A 67 4.01 -0.53 -17.15
CA LEU A 67 2.75 -0.61 -16.41
C LEU A 67 2.56 -2.02 -15.85
N THR A 68 2.43 -2.12 -14.52
CA THR A 68 2.12 -3.38 -13.81
C THR A 68 0.68 -3.45 -13.36
N GLY A 69 0.02 -2.31 -13.17
CA GLY A 69 -1.35 -2.27 -12.66
C GLY A 69 -1.81 -0.89 -12.23
N TYR A 70 -2.85 -0.88 -11.41
CA TYR A 70 -3.49 0.32 -10.89
C TYR A 70 -3.85 0.14 -9.42
N VAL A 71 -3.81 1.22 -8.66
CA VAL A 71 -4.28 1.27 -7.27
C VAL A 71 -5.30 2.39 -7.17
N VAL A 72 -6.49 2.09 -6.65
CA VAL A 72 -7.57 3.06 -6.53
C VAL A 72 -8.01 3.14 -5.07
N GLU A 73 -7.98 4.35 -4.53
CA GLU A 73 -8.54 4.65 -3.21
C GLU A 73 -10.00 5.08 -3.40
N ILE A 74 -10.90 4.36 -2.76
CA ILE A 74 -12.34 4.59 -2.84
C ILE A 74 -12.93 4.87 -1.46
N LYS A 75 -13.99 5.67 -1.42
CA LYS A 75 -14.67 6.06 -0.19
C LYS A 75 -16.17 5.84 -0.29
N LYS A 76 -16.77 5.23 0.73
CA LYS A 76 -18.23 5.08 0.87
C LYS A 76 -18.64 5.46 2.28
N GLY A 77 -19.18 6.67 2.42
CA GLY A 77 -19.47 7.27 3.71
C GLY A 77 -18.20 7.45 4.55
N PRO A 78 -18.12 6.91 5.78
CA PRO A 78 -16.94 7.05 6.64
C PRO A 78 -15.84 6.03 6.36
N LYS A 79 -16.06 5.07 5.43
CA LYS A 79 -15.12 3.99 5.16
C LYS A 79 -14.33 4.29 3.90
N GLU A 80 -13.04 4.03 3.96
CA GLU A 80 -12.11 4.13 2.85
C GLU A 80 -11.45 2.78 2.61
N TRP A 81 -11.25 2.43 1.34
CA TRP A 81 -10.60 1.18 0.92
C TRP A 81 -9.61 1.47 -0.20
N THR A 82 -8.58 0.64 -0.24
CA THR A 82 -7.67 0.57 -1.38
C THR A 82 -7.97 -0.69 -2.18
N VAL A 83 -8.18 -0.53 -3.48
CA VAL A 83 -8.40 -1.63 -4.43
C VAL A 83 -7.26 -1.64 -5.44
N THR A 84 -6.58 -2.77 -5.54
CA THR A 84 -5.51 -2.97 -6.52
C THR A 84 -6.03 -3.75 -7.71
N TYR A 85 -5.61 -3.35 -8.90
CA TYR A 85 -5.92 -3.97 -10.17
C TYR A 85 -4.64 -4.31 -10.91
N ASP A 86 -4.67 -5.40 -11.68
CA ASP A 86 -3.61 -5.71 -12.63
C ASP A 86 -3.62 -4.73 -13.81
N LYS A 87 -2.62 -4.87 -14.69
CA LYS A 87 -2.48 -4.05 -15.92
C LYS A 87 -3.69 -4.13 -16.88
N ASP A 88 -4.48 -5.19 -16.79
CA ASP A 88 -5.65 -5.44 -17.64
C ASP A 88 -6.94 -4.93 -16.98
N GLY A 89 -6.85 -4.43 -15.74
CA GLY A 89 -7.96 -3.87 -14.98
C GLY A 89 -8.75 -4.90 -14.18
N ASN A 90 -8.22 -6.11 -13.97
CA ASN A 90 -8.86 -7.10 -13.10
C ASN A 90 -8.43 -6.88 -11.64
N PRO A 91 -9.35 -6.97 -10.66
CA PRO A 91 -9.01 -6.76 -9.27
C PRO A 91 -8.12 -7.89 -8.72
N GLU A 92 -7.03 -7.53 -8.04
CA GLU A 92 -6.07 -8.47 -7.44
C GLU A 92 -6.48 -8.93 -6.02
N ASN A 93 -7.71 -8.64 -5.59
CA ASN A 93 -8.32 -9.12 -4.34
C ASN A 93 -7.65 -8.68 -3.02
N LYS A 94 -6.87 -7.59 -3.01
CA LYS A 94 -6.36 -6.98 -1.77
C LYS A 94 -7.23 -5.79 -1.37
N ILE A 95 -8.37 -6.07 -0.75
CA ILE A 95 -9.14 -5.03 -0.07
C ILE A 95 -8.49 -4.81 1.30
N ASN A 96 -7.68 -3.77 1.43
CA ASN A 96 -7.15 -3.36 2.72
C ASN A 96 -8.02 -2.22 3.26
N PRO A 97 -8.69 -2.39 4.42
CA PRO A 97 -9.28 -1.26 5.11
C PRO A 97 -8.15 -0.30 5.51
N ILE A 98 -8.35 0.99 5.23
CA ILE A 98 -7.43 2.07 5.61
C ILE A 98 -7.63 2.42 7.08
#